data_AF-A0A967D4J3-F1
#
_entry.id   AF-A0A967D4J3-F1
#
_cell.length_a   1.000
_cell.length_b   1.000
_cell.length_c   1.000
_cell.angle_alpha   90.00
_cell.angle_beta   90.00
_cell.angle_gamma   90.00
#
_symmetry.space_group_name_H-M   'P 1'
#
loop_
_entity.id
_entity.type
_entity.pdbx_description
1 polymer ?
#
loop_
_entity_poly.entity_id
_entity_poly.type
_entity_poly.pdbx_seq_one_letter_code
_entity_poly.pdbx_strand_id
1 'polypeptide(L)'
;MLGFGPHPDTALGEGEDHDDDPDDEGEGDDKSDETQAPQIEDDPEFQRKHAPDIDFDPETALAHGDIVDGPGYTVEALHTPGHISNHLCFALHEEHAVLSGDHVMGWSTTIIPPPDGDVGAYLDSLRVLLDRPQDRRLYPTHGAPVEEHHEFVAALLDHRLAREAGILNQLATGPKSARDIVDVLYADVRKELHKPAARSVLSHLRKLHDEDVVEVAIEGASTVSSKTVWVRR
;
A
#
# COMPACT_ATOMS: atom_id res chain seq x y z
N MET A 1 12.92 19.14 12.41
CA MET A 1 12.13 18.61 11.28
C MET A 1 10.71 18.31 11.78
N LEU A 2 9.70 18.70 11.00
CA LEU A 2 8.28 18.42 11.27
C LEU A 2 7.88 17.08 10.62
N GLY A 3 7.06 16.25 11.27
CA GLY A 3 6.58 14.99 10.71
C GLY A 3 5.68 14.20 11.65
N PHE A 4 5.31 12.97 11.29
CA PHE A 4 4.61 12.03 12.18
C PHE A 4 5.51 10.80 12.36
N GLY A 5 5.59 10.27 13.57
CA GLY A 5 6.45 9.13 13.89
C GLY A 5 6.62 8.95 15.40
N PRO A 6 7.28 7.87 15.85
CA PRO A 6 7.79 6.75 15.04
C PRO A 6 6.68 5.87 14.47
N HIS A 7 7.05 4.87 13.65
CA HIS A 7 6.11 3.83 13.25
C HIS A 7 5.64 3.04 14.50
N PRO A 8 4.38 2.55 14.55
CA PRO A 8 3.92 1.69 15.64
C PRO A 8 4.64 0.33 15.58
N ASP A 9 4.79 -0.35 16.72
CA ASP A 9 5.44 -1.68 16.77
C ASP A 9 4.81 -2.70 15.80
N THR A 10 3.50 -2.57 15.52
CA THR A 10 2.76 -3.42 14.58
C THR A 10 3.15 -3.23 13.11
N ALA A 11 3.81 -2.12 12.79
CA ALA A 11 4.38 -1.85 11.47
C ALA A 11 5.73 -2.56 11.26
N LEU A 12 6.34 -3.07 12.34
CA LEU A 12 7.57 -3.83 12.30
C LEU A 12 7.20 -5.31 12.09
N GLY A 13 7.66 -5.91 10.98
CA GLY A 13 7.38 -7.31 10.70
C GLY A 13 7.94 -8.24 11.76
N GLU A 14 7.22 -9.34 12.03
CA GLU A 14 7.74 -10.45 12.85
C GLU A 14 8.82 -11.20 12.07
N GLY A 15 10.03 -10.64 11.99
CA GLY A 15 11.15 -11.25 11.25
C GLY A 15 10.98 -11.19 9.74
N GLU A 16 12.10 -11.25 9.04
CA GLU A 16 12.15 -11.29 7.58
C GLU A 16 11.50 -12.59 7.08
N ASP A 17 10.19 -12.55 6.81
CA ASP A 17 9.61 -13.38 5.75
C ASP A 17 10.14 -12.80 4.43
N HIS A 18 11.43 -13.01 4.17
CA HIS A 18 11.95 -12.96 2.83
C HIS A 18 11.11 -13.97 2.05
N ASP A 19 10.23 -13.47 1.18
CA ASP A 19 9.78 -14.17 -0.03
C ASP A 19 11.01 -14.38 -0.96
N ASP A 20 12.14 -14.83 -0.40
CA ASP A 20 13.30 -15.35 -1.12
C ASP A 20 12.86 -16.72 -1.62
N ASP A 21 12.54 -16.74 -2.90
CA ASP A 21 12.20 -17.95 -3.62
C ASP A 21 13.50 -18.52 -4.21
N PRO A 22 14.10 -19.57 -3.64
CA PRO A 22 15.16 -20.31 -4.32
C PRO A 22 14.60 -21.14 -5.49
N ASP A 23 13.27 -21.27 -5.62
CA ASP A 23 12.58 -22.15 -6.56
C ASP A 23 11.76 -21.38 -7.63
N ASP A 24 11.90 -20.05 -7.76
CA ASP A 24 11.38 -19.28 -8.92
C ASP A 24 12.26 -19.48 -10.17
N GLU A 25 12.59 -20.73 -10.47
CA GLU A 25 12.97 -21.12 -11.82
C GLU A 25 11.66 -21.24 -12.61
N GLY A 26 11.25 -20.14 -13.23
CA GLY A 26 10.09 -20.12 -14.11
C GLY A 26 10.13 -21.33 -15.06
N GLU A 27 9.07 -22.15 -15.02
CA GLU A 27 8.85 -23.21 -16.01
C GLU A 27 8.60 -22.57 -17.38
N GLY A 28 9.69 -22.14 -18.02
CA GLY A 28 9.80 -21.77 -19.41
C GLY A 28 10.41 -22.93 -20.16
N ASP A 29 9.55 -23.76 -20.75
CA ASP A 29 9.96 -24.77 -21.71
C ASP A 29 10.34 -24.06 -23.03
N ASP A 30 11.47 -23.34 -23.06
CA ASP A 30 12.20 -23.01 -24.29
C ASP A 30 13.70 -22.80 -24.01
N LYS A 31 14.52 -23.47 -24.80
CA LYS A 31 15.96 -23.53 -24.63
C LYS A 31 16.63 -22.27 -25.18
N SER A 32 17.05 -21.35 -24.31
CA SER A 32 18.21 -20.51 -24.56
C SER A 32 18.89 -20.10 -23.25
N ASP A 33 20.13 -20.57 -23.12
CA ASP A 33 21.11 -20.33 -22.08
C ASP A 33 21.46 -18.83 -21.97
N GLU A 34 20.71 -18.07 -21.17
CA GLU A 34 21.13 -16.79 -20.60
C GLU A 34 20.80 -16.80 -19.11
N THR A 35 21.84 -16.89 -18.29
CA THR A 35 21.79 -16.77 -16.83
C THR A 35 20.95 -15.55 -16.42
N GLN A 36 19.83 -15.78 -15.74
CA GLN A 36 19.03 -14.72 -15.12
C GLN A 36 19.90 -14.05 -14.05
N ALA A 37 20.36 -12.83 -14.31
CA ALA A 37 21.11 -12.06 -13.32
C ALA A 37 20.18 -11.75 -12.13
N PRO A 38 20.67 -11.83 -10.87
CA PRO A 38 19.87 -11.45 -9.71
C PRO A 38 19.36 -10.02 -9.89
N GLN A 39 18.08 -9.79 -9.59
CA GLN A 39 17.52 -8.44 -9.67
C GLN A 39 18.23 -7.58 -8.62
N ILE A 40 18.52 -6.31 -8.94
CA ILE A 40 19.19 -5.37 -8.01
C ILE A 40 18.43 -5.28 -6.68
N GLU A 41 17.12 -5.48 -6.71
CA GLU A 41 16.25 -5.50 -5.54
C GLU A 41 16.54 -6.69 -4.61
N ASP A 42 17.10 -7.80 -5.08
CA ASP A 42 17.45 -8.96 -4.23
C ASP A 42 18.85 -8.84 -3.61
N ASP A 43 19.58 -7.73 -3.86
CA ASP A 43 20.87 -7.45 -3.25
C ASP A 43 20.67 -7.03 -1.77
N PRO A 44 21.26 -7.76 -0.79
CA PRO A 44 21.15 -7.41 0.63
C PRO A 44 21.66 -5.99 0.97
N GLU A 45 22.64 -5.48 0.22
CA GLU A 45 23.12 -4.11 0.39
C GLU A 45 22.10 -3.09 -0.14
N PHE A 46 21.42 -3.41 -1.25
CA PHE A 46 20.31 -2.60 -1.75
C PHE A 46 19.15 -2.58 -0.76
N GLN A 47 18.72 -3.75 -0.25
CA GLN A 47 17.66 -3.87 0.73
C GLN A 47 17.97 -3.11 2.02
N ARG A 48 19.18 -3.25 2.56
CA ARG A 48 19.59 -2.49 3.77
C ARG A 48 19.56 -0.98 3.55
N LYS A 49 19.93 -0.51 2.36
CA LYS A 49 19.94 0.93 2.03
C LYS A 49 18.54 1.50 1.81
N HIS A 50 17.58 0.67 1.42
CA HIS A 50 16.19 1.07 1.18
C HIS A 50 15.24 0.50 2.24
N ALA A 51 15.78 0.07 3.38
CA ALA A 51 14.99 -0.34 4.52
C ALA A 51 14.15 0.85 5.00
N PRO A 52 12.89 0.62 5.39
CA PRO A 52 12.04 1.69 5.92
C PRO A 52 12.66 2.33 7.16
N ASP A 53 12.50 3.64 7.29
CA ASP A 53 12.95 4.41 8.45
C ASP A 53 11.99 4.21 9.62
N ILE A 54 12.11 3.07 10.29
CA ILE A 54 11.20 2.62 11.34
C ILE A 54 11.23 3.50 12.59
N ASP A 55 12.39 4.08 12.90
CA ASP A 55 12.66 4.86 14.12
C ASP A 55 12.59 6.37 13.87
N PHE A 56 11.92 6.81 12.79
CA PHE A 56 11.78 8.22 12.47
C PHE A 56 11.12 9.00 13.62
N ASP A 57 11.92 9.81 14.32
CA ASP A 57 11.48 10.65 15.44
C ASP A 57 11.64 12.14 15.07
N PRO A 58 10.56 12.81 14.64
CA PRO A 58 10.64 14.21 14.22
C PRO A 58 10.91 15.13 15.43
N GLU A 59 11.75 16.15 15.24
CA GLU A 59 11.95 17.20 16.26
C GLU A 59 10.64 17.88 16.70
N THR A 60 9.64 17.90 15.81
CA THR A 60 8.29 18.36 16.13
C THR A 60 7.28 17.45 15.45
N ALA A 61 6.63 16.62 16.27
CA ALA A 61 5.54 15.77 15.81
C ALA A 61 4.30 16.62 15.44
N LEU A 62 3.74 16.36 14.27
CA LEU A 62 2.47 16.92 13.79
C LEU A 62 1.40 15.85 13.91
N ALA A 63 0.25 16.21 14.47
CA ALA A 63 -0.96 15.41 14.45
C ALA A 63 -1.87 15.81 13.27
N HIS A 64 -2.88 14.97 12.99
CA HIS A 64 -3.95 15.33 12.07
C HIS A 64 -4.62 16.64 12.50
N GLY A 65 -4.74 17.60 11.57
CA GLY A 65 -5.34 18.91 11.78
C GLY A 65 -4.40 19.97 12.35
N ASP A 66 -3.15 19.63 12.69
CA ASP A 66 -2.17 20.63 13.12
C ASP A 66 -1.87 21.59 11.96
N ILE A 67 -1.74 22.87 12.31
CA ILE A 67 -1.50 23.96 11.35
C ILE A 67 -0.09 24.52 11.55
N VAL A 68 0.64 24.67 10.45
CA VAL A 68 1.90 25.38 10.35
C VAL A 68 1.69 26.56 9.39
N ASP A 69 1.76 27.78 9.91
CA ASP A 69 1.48 28.99 9.14
C ASP A 69 2.57 30.06 9.26
N GLY A 70 2.52 31.01 8.32
CA GLY A 70 3.38 32.18 8.31
C GLY A 70 2.93 33.18 7.24
N PRO A 71 3.73 34.23 6.97
CA PRO A 71 3.37 35.23 5.97
C PRO A 71 3.17 34.61 4.57
N GLY A 72 1.91 34.48 4.16
CA GLY A 72 1.51 34.02 2.84
C GLY A 72 1.38 32.49 2.67
N TYR A 73 1.37 31.73 3.76
CA TYR A 73 1.10 30.28 3.69
C TYR A 73 0.41 29.77 4.96
N THR A 74 -0.45 28.77 4.76
CA THR A 74 -1.07 27.97 5.81
C THR A 74 -1.07 26.51 5.36
N VAL A 75 -0.36 25.68 6.11
CA VAL A 75 -0.22 24.24 5.84
C VAL A 75 -0.87 23.45 6.97
N GLU A 76 -1.87 22.64 6.64
CA GLU A 76 -2.53 21.74 7.56
C GLU A 76 -2.05 20.31 7.34
N ALA A 77 -1.59 19.66 8.41
CA ALA A 77 -1.17 18.27 8.39
C ALA A 77 -2.39 17.34 8.38
N LEU A 78 -2.41 16.40 7.44
CA LEU A 78 -3.43 15.36 7.34
C LEU A 78 -2.76 14.01 7.57
N HIS A 79 -2.97 13.41 8.73
CA HIS A 79 -2.55 12.02 8.93
C HIS A 79 -3.34 11.10 7.99
N THR A 80 -2.63 10.46 7.06
CA THR A 80 -3.18 9.65 5.98
C THR A 80 -2.49 8.29 5.91
N PRO A 81 -2.56 7.49 6.99
CA PRO A 81 -1.94 6.17 7.04
C PRO A 81 -2.47 5.25 5.94
N GLY A 82 -1.68 4.22 5.62
CA GLY A 82 -2.11 3.13 4.77
C GLY A 82 -1.08 2.72 3.75
N HIS A 83 -0.42 3.66 3.06
CA HIS A 83 0.81 3.34 2.33
C HIS A 83 1.91 2.91 3.30
N ILE A 84 2.10 3.75 4.32
CA ILE A 84 2.90 3.55 5.53
C ILE A 84 2.12 4.18 6.69
N SER A 85 2.29 3.68 7.92
CA SER A 85 1.47 4.07 9.07
C SER A 85 1.67 5.51 9.55
N ASN A 86 2.83 6.11 9.29
CA ASN A 86 3.16 7.49 9.68
C ASN A 86 3.00 8.51 8.53
N HIS A 87 2.36 8.14 7.43
CA HIS A 87 2.22 9.02 6.27
C HIS A 87 1.39 10.28 6.60
N LEU A 88 1.88 11.45 6.16
CA LEU A 88 1.15 12.71 6.17
C LEU A 88 0.91 13.22 4.74
N CYS A 89 -0.32 13.63 4.44
CA CYS A 89 -0.56 14.61 3.39
C CYS A 89 -0.53 16.03 3.99
N PHE A 90 -0.36 17.05 3.15
CA PHE A 90 -0.37 18.44 3.60
C PHE A 90 -1.32 19.28 2.75
N ALA A 91 -2.34 19.87 3.36
CA ALA A 91 -3.25 20.78 2.67
C ALA A 91 -2.69 22.20 2.68
N LEU A 92 -2.65 22.81 1.50
CA LEU A 92 -2.18 24.18 1.24
C LEU A 92 -3.41 25.08 1.08
N HIS A 93 -3.79 25.80 2.14
CA HIS A 93 -5.09 26.49 2.17
C HIS A 93 -5.20 27.57 1.10
N GLU A 94 -4.15 28.34 0.86
CA GLU A 94 -4.14 29.42 -0.15
C GLU A 94 -4.20 28.89 -1.58
N GLU A 95 -3.74 27.66 -1.82
CA GLU A 95 -3.76 27.02 -3.14
C GLU A 95 -5.00 26.16 -3.37
N HIS A 96 -5.80 25.88 -2.32
CA HIS A 96 -6.87 24.89 -2.38
C HIS A 96 -6.38 23.56 -2.94
N ALA A 97 -5.25 23.08 -2.43
CA ALA A 97 -4.56 21.90 -2.94
C ALA A 97 -3.97 21.06 -1.82
N VAL A 98 -3.71 19.78 -2.09
CA VAL A 98 -3.08 18.86 -1.14
C VAL A 98 -1.80 18.30 -1.74
N LEU A 99 -0.68 18.40 -1.02
CA LEU A 99 0.51 17.58 -1.27
C LEU A 99 0.18 16.16 -0.81
N SER A 100 -0.09 15.26 -1.76
CA SER A 100 -0.62 13.93 -1.46
C SER A 100 0.45 12.88 -1.18
N GLY A 101 1.72 13.20 -1.43
CA GLY A 101 2.82 12.25 -1.26
C GLY A 101 2.62 10.99 -2.11
N ASP A 102 2.87 9.84 -1.50
CA ASP A 102 2.62 8.52 -2.10
C ASP A 102 1.24 7.95 -1.71
N HIS A 103 0.45 8.68 -0.91
CA HIS A 103 -0.93 8.27 -0.60
C HIS A 103 -1.82 8.28 -1.84
N VAL A 104 -1.67 9.29 -2.70
CA VAL A 104 -2.30 9.34 -4.03
C VAL A 104 -1.24 9.74 -5.04
N MET A 105 -1.04 8.92 -6.08
CA MET A 105 -0.12 9.18 -7.19
C MET A 105 -0.88 9.51 -8.48
N GLY A 106 -0.30 10.38 -9.32
CA GLY A 106 -0.95 10.87 -10.56
C GLY A 106 -0.80 9.96 -11.79
N TRP A 107 -0.16 8.80 -11.65
CA TRP A 107 0.19 7.90 -12.77
C TRP A 107 -0.05 6.41 -12.50
N SER A 108 -0.33 6.03 -11.26
CA SER A 108 -0.53 4.64 -10.83
C SER A 108 -1.23 4.62 -9.47
N THR A 109 -1.64 3.42 -9.03
CA THR A 109 -2.19 3.22 -7.69
C THR A 109 -1.06 2.96 -6.67
N THR A 110 -1.20 3.47 -5.45
CA THR A 110 -0.25 3.28 -4.34
C THR A 110 -0.06 1.82 -3.96
N ILE A 111 1.18 1.39 -3.70
CA ILE A 111 1.42 0.06 -3.12
C ILE A 111 1.16 0.17 -1.62
N ILE A 112 0.48 -0.82 -1.04
CA ILE A 112 0.08 -0.83 0.37
C ILE A 112 0.55 -2.16 0.97
N PRO A 113 1.87 -2.35 1.17
CA PRO A 113 2.43 -3.65 1.52
C PRO A 113 2.43 -3.85 3.04
N PRO A 114 1.82 -4.92 3.56
CA PRO A 114 1.91 -5.21 5.00
C PRO A 114 3.34 -5.64 5.37
N PRO A 115 3.78 -5.47 6.63
CA PRO A 115 2.96 -5.22 7.82
C PRO A 115 2.61 -3.75 8.08
N ASP A 116 3.42 -2.79 7.62
CA ASP A 116 3.19 -1.35 7.82
C ASP A 116 2.03 -0.82 6.97
N GLY A 117 1.98 -1.23 5.70
CA GLY A 117 0.90 -0.87 4.79
C GLY A 117 -0.41 -1.56 5.16
N ASP A 118 -1.46 -0.76 5.30
CA ASP A 118 -2.80 -1.17 5.71
C ASP A 118 -3.86 -0.58 4.78
N VAL A 119 -4.59 -1.45 4.07
CA VAL A 119 -5.60 -0.98 3.11
C VAL A 119 -6.86 -0.43 3.79
N GLY A 120 -7.19 -0.84 5.03
CA GLY A 120 -8.29 -0.27 5.79
C GLY A 120 -8.02 1.20 6.12
N ALA A 121 -6.87 1.45 6.73
CA ALA A 121 -6.37 2.79 7.03
C ALA A 121 -6.23 3.64 5.75
N TYR A 122 -5.81 3.03 4.64
CA TYR A 122 -5.76 3.69 3.35
C TYR A 122 -7.14 4.16 2.87
N LEU A 123 -8.16 3.30 2.92
CA LEU A 123 -9.52 3.66 2.50
C LEU A 123 -10.10 4.76 3.39
N ASP A 124 -9.84 4.73 4.69
CA ASP A 124 -10.25 5.79 5.61
C ASP A 124 -9.54 7.12 5.32
N SER A 125 -8.27 7.06 4.97
CA SER A 125 -7.50 8.24 4.56
C SER A 125 -7.95 8.81 3.21
N LEU A 126 -8.40 7.98 2.27
CA LEU A 126 -9.07 8.48 1.05
C LEU A 126 -10.37 9.21 1.40
N ARG A 127 -11.13 8.74 2.40
CA ARG A 127 -12.34 9.44 2.88
C ARG A 127 -12.00 10.78 3.52
N VAL A 128 -10.91 10.85 4.29
CA VAL A 128 -10.37 12.12 4.81
C VAL A 128 -10.11 13.11 3.68
N LEU A 129 -9.54 12.67 2.55
CA LEU A 129 -9.32 13.54 1.38
C LEU A 129 -10.64 13.95 0.69
N LEU A 130 -11.61 13.04 0.59
CA LEU A 130 -12.94 13.33 0.02
C LEU A 130 -13.76 14.31 0.87
N ASP A 131 -13.56 14.33 2.18
CA ASP A 131 -14.23 15.24 3.11
C ASP A 131 -13.65 16.68 3.09
N ARG A 132 -12.88 17.03 2.05
CA ARG A 132 -12.24 18.35 1.88
C ARG A 132 -12.76 19.08 0.63
N PRO A 133 -14.02 19.57 0.65
CA PRO A 133 -14.68 20.18 -0.52
C PRO A 133 -13.99 21.46 -1.04
N GLN A 134 -13.17 22.10 -0.21
CA GLN A 134 -12.38 23.27 -0.58
C GLN A 134 -11.22 22.91 -1.51
N ASP A 135 -10.63 21.72 -1.37
CA ASP A 135 -9.41 21.34 -2.07
C ASP A 135 -9.73 20.79 -3.47
N ARG A 136 -9.12 21.41 -4.48
CA ARG A 136 -9.40 21.13 -5.90
C ARG A 136 -8.36 20.23 -6.53
N ARG A 137 -7.10 20.34 -6.12
CA ARG A 137 -5.97 19.69 -6.80
C ARG A 137 -5.14 18.86 -5.83
N LEU A 138 -4.54 17.78 -6.33
CA LEU A 138 -3.48 17.05 -5.64
C LEU A 138 -2.13 17.26 -6.33
N TYR A 139 -1.08 17.39 -5.52
CA TYR A 139 0.31 17.37 -5.96
C TYR A 139 0.99 16.11 -5.40
N PRO A 140 1.05 15.03 -6.21
CA PRO A 140 1.68 13.78 -5.80
C PRO A 140 3.20 13.86 -5.87
N THR A 141 3.89 12.97 -5.17
CA THR A 141 5.34 12.75 -5.37
C THR A 141 5.61 12.19 -6.77
N HIS A 142 4.70 11.35 -7.28
CA HIS A 142 4.84 10.69 -8.57
C HIS A 142 3.67 10.98 -9.50
N GLY A 143 4.01 11.33 -10.74
CA GLY A 143 3.05 11.69 -11.78
C GLY A 143 2.79 13.19 -11.88
N ALA A 144 1.88 13.57 -12.76
CA ALA A 144 1.46 14.96 -12.92
C ALA A 144 0.49 15.36 -11.80
N PRO A 145 0.30 16.68 -11.56
CA PRO A 145 -0.77 17.16 -10.70
C PRO A 145 -2.13 16.61 -11.12
N VAL A 146 -2.95 16.25 -10.13
CA VAL A 146 -4.33 15.78 -10.34
C VAL A 146 -5.26 16.97 -10.17
N GLU A 147 -5.80 17.46 -11.29
CA GLU A 147 -6.64 18.67 -11.34
C GLU A 147 -8.04 18.49 -10.75
N GLU A 148 -8.58 17.27 -10.79
CA GLU A 148 -9.93 16.94 -10.31
C GLU A 148 -9.83 16.03 -9.08
N HIS A 149 -9.42 16.61 -7.95
CA HIS A 149 -9.13 15.89 -6.70
C HIS A 149 -10.24 14.89 -6.33
N HIS A 150 -11.48 15.36 -6.19
CA HIS A 150 -12.59 14.54 -5.68
C HIS A 150 -12.96 13.40 -6.62
N GLU A 151 -12.99 13.65 -7.93
CA GLU A 151 -13.29 12.62 -8.93
C GLU A 151 -12.22 11.53 -8.92
N PHE A 152 -10.95 11.95 -8.89
CA PHE A 152 -9.83 11.02 -8.89
C PHE A 152 -9.78 10.16 -7.62
N VAL A 153 -9.94 10.77 -6.45
CA VAL A 153 -9.92 10.04 -5.17
C VAL A 153 -11.13 9.11 -5.04
N ALA A 154 -12.32 9.53 -5.49
CA ALA A 154 -13.50 8.67 -5.50
C ALA A 154 -13.28 7.45 -6.43
N ALA A 155 -12.74 7.66 -7.63
CA ALA A 155 -12.41 6.57 -8.54
C ALA A 155 -11.36 5.61 -7.96
N LEU A 156 -10.39 6.12 -7.20
CA LEU A 156 -9.39 5.30 -6.52
C LEU A 156 -9.99 4.48 -5.37
N LEU A 157 -10.89 5.08 -4.59
CA LEU A 157 -11.65 4.38 -3.55
C LEU A 157 -12.47 3.24 -4.16
N ASP A 158 -13.23 3.54 -5.22
CA ASP A 158 -14.06 2.56 -5.92
C ASP A 158 -13.21 1.43 -6.52
N HIS A 159 -12.05 1.75 -7.09
CA HIS A 159 -11.11 0.76 -7.61
C HIS A 159 -10.67 -0.24 -6.54
N ARG A 160 -10.37 0.23 -5.31
CA ARG A 160 -9.95 -0.63 -4.20
C ARG A 160 -11.10 -1.47 -3.65
N LEU A 161 -12.29 -0.90 -3.52
CA LEU A 161 -13.48 -1.65 -3.11
C LEU A 161 -13.85 -2.73 -4.15
N ALA A 162 -13.71 -2.43 -5.44
CA ALA A 162 -13.89 -3.41 -6.51
C ALA A 162 -12.85 -4.54 -6.44
N ARG A 163 -11.59 -4.23 -6.11
CA ARG A 163 -10.54 -5.24 -5.87
C ARG A 163 -10.89 -6.15 -4.70
N GLU A 164 -11.35 -5.58 -3.58
CA GLU A 164 -11.78 -6.35 -2.40
C GLU A 164 -12.95 -7.30 -2.73
N ALA A 165 -13.97 -6.80 -3.45
CA ALA A 165 -15.06 -7.63 -3.93
C ALA A 165 -14.58 -8.77 -4.85
N GLY A 166 -13.62 -8.49 -5.73
CA GLY A 166 -12.97 -9.50 -6.58
C GLY A 166 -12.27 -10.60 -5.77
N ILE A 167 -11.56 -10.23 -4.69
CA ILE A 167 -10.90 -11.15 -3.76
C ILE A 167 -11.92 -12.07 -3.08
N LEU A 168 -13.00 -11.49 -2.53
CA LEU A 168 -14.07 -12.27 -1.89
C LEU A 168 -14.78 -13.23 -2.87
N ASN A 169 -14.93 -12.84 -4.14
CA ASN A 169 -15.47 -13.71 -5.19
C ASN A 169 -14.53 -14.88 -5.49
N GLN A 170 -13.21 -14.69 -5.45
CA GLN A 170 -12.26 -15.79 -5.61
C GLN A 170 -12.35 -16.77 -4.44
N LEU A 171 -12.41 -16.28 -3.19
CA LEU A 171 -12.53 -17.13 -2.01
C LEU A 171 -13.86 -17.88 -1.93
N ALA A 172 -14.92 -17.37 -2.56
CA ALA A 172 -16.21 -18.08 -2.66
C ALA A 172 -16.11 -19.40 -3.47
N THR A 173 -15.04 -19.59 -4.26
CA THR A 173 -14.78 -20.82 -5.02
C THR A 173 -13.95 -21.85 -4.27
N GLY A 174 -13.42 -21.50 -3.10
CA GLY A 174 -12.60 -22.37 -2.26
C GLY A 174 -11.39 -21.64 -1.66
N PRO A 175 -10.64 -22.33 -0.79
CA PRO A 175 -9.45 -21.78 -0.16
C PRO A 175 -8.40 -21.35 -1.19
N LYS A 176 -7.82 -20.16 -1.03
CA LYS A 176 -6.80 -19.60 -1.95
C LYS A 176 -5.78 -18.75 -1.22
N SER A 177 -4.56 -18.72 -1.72
CA SER A 177 -3.53 -17.76 -1.31
C SER A 177 -3.64 -16.44 -2.06
N ALA A 178 -2.88 -15.43 -1.64
CA ALA A 178 -2.80 -14.17 -2.37
C ALA A 178 -2.23 -14.39 -3.79
N ARG A 179 -1.26 -15.30 -3.95
CA ARG A 179 -0.69 -15.69 -5.25
C ARG A 179 -1.76 -16.30 -6.17
N ASP A 180 -2.53 -17.26 -5.66
CA ASP A 180 -3.62 -17.90 -6.43
C ASP A 180 -4.68 -16.90 -6.91
N ILE A 181 -4.96 -15.89 -6.09
CA ILE A 181 -5.93 -14.83 -6.43
C ILE A 181 -5.34 -13.89 -7.48
N VAL A 182 -4.04 -13.57 -7.40
CA VAL A 182 -3.36 -12.75 -8.40
C VAL A 182 -3.37 -13.40 -9.77
N ASP A 183 -3.10 -14.70 -9.85
CA ASP A 183 -3.10 -15.43 -11.13
C ASP A 183 -4.41 -15.29 -11.91
N VAL A 184 -5.53 -15.11 -11.19
CA VAL A 184 -6.86 -14.91 -11.80
C VAL A 184 -7.16 -13.43 -12.02
N LEU A 185 -7.03 -12.59 -10.98
CA LEU A 185 -7.46 -11.18 -11.05
C LEU A 185 -6.51 -10.29 -11.85
N TYR A 186 -5.28 -10.74 -12.07
CA TYR A 186 -4.21 -9.99 -12.74
C TYR A 186 -3.66 -10.77 -13.94
N ALA A 187 -4.46 -11.68 -14.53
CA ALA A 187 -4.06 -12.47 -15.69
C ALA A 187 -3.56 -11.62 -16.88
N ASP A 188 -4.15 -10.42 -17.07
CA ASP A 188 -3.78 -9.48 -18.14
C ASP A 188 -2.67 -8.48 -17.71
N VAL A 189 -2.15 -8.59 -16.50
CA VAL A 189 -1.07 -7.74 -15.98
C VAL A 189 0.26 -8.44 -16.21
N ARG A 190 1.28 -7.66 -16.61
CA ARG A 190 2.64 -8.16 -16.84
C ARG A 190 3.17 -8.91 -15.61
N LYS A 191 3.84 -10.04 -15.84
CA LYS A 191 4.22 -11.00 -14.78
C LYS A 191 5.15 -10.41 -13.73
N GLU A 192 5.98 -9.44 -14.11
CA GLU A 192 6.90 -8.75 -13.20
C GLU A 192 6.13 -7.94 -12.12
N LEU A 193 4.85 -7.63 -12.36
CA LEU A 193 4.00 -6.93 -11.40
C LEU A 193 3.17 -7.88 -10.51
N HIS A 194 3.30 -9.21 -10.67
CA HIS A 194 2.52 -10.18 -9.89
C HIS A 194 2.97 -10.23 -8.43
N LYS A 195 4.28 -10.13 -8.15
CA LYS A 195 4.83 -10.06 -6.78
C LYS A 195 4.28 -8.85 -6.00
N PRO A 196 4.36 -7.60 -6.50
CA PRO A 196 3.74 -6.45 -5.81
C PRO A 196 2.20 -6.52 -5.79
N ALA A 197 1.55 -7.11 -6.81
CA ALA A 197 0.11 -7.36 -6.78
C ALA A 197 -0.30 -8.32 -5.66
N ALA A 198 0.48 -9.38 -5.40
CA ALA A 198 0.22 -10.33 -4.33
C ALA A 198 0.32 -9.66 -2.96
N ARG A 199 1.28 -8.75 -2.79
CA ARG A 199 1.38 -7.92 -1.58
C ARG A 199 0.15 -7.03 -1.38
N SER A 200 -0.38 -6.45 -2.47
CA SER A 200 -1.63 -5.68 -2.40
C SER A 200 -2.85 -6.54 -2.07
N VAL A 201 -2.97 -7.74 -2.66
CA VAL A 201 -4.06 -8.68 -2.34
C VAL A 201 -3.97 -9.14 -0.89
N LEU A 202 -2.76 -9.40 -0.40
CA LEU A 202 -2.52 -9.77 0.99
C LEU A 202 -2.95 -8.68 1.97
N SER A 203 -2.73 -7.40 1.66
CA SER A 203 -3.22 -6.29 2.50
C SER A 203 -4.75 -6.30 2.64
N HIS A 204 -5.48 -6.56 1.55
CA HIS A 204 -6.93 -6.74 1.61
C HIS A 204 -7.34 -7.97 2.43
N LEU A 205 -6.64 -9.09 2.29
CA LEU A 205 -6.92 -10.30 3.07
C LEU A 205 -6.73 -10.05 4.58
N ARG A 206 -5.70 -9.30 4.97
CA ARG A 206 -5.49 -8.88 6.36
C ARG A 206 -6.62 -8.00 6.87
N LYS A 207 -6.99 -6.94 6.13
CA LYS A 207 -8.15 -6.12 6.49
C LYS A 207 -9.41 -6.96 6.69
N LEU A 208 -9.71 -7.84 5.74
CA LEU A 208 -10.89 -8.72 5.82
C LEU A 208 -10.81 -9.72 6.97
N HIS A 209 -9.59 -10.10 7.38
CA HIS A 209 -9.36 -10.96 8.54
C HIS A 209 -9.64 -10.21 9.84
N ASP A 210 -9.16 -8.98 9.96
CA ASP A 210 -9.40 -8.11 11.11
C ASP A 210 -10.89 -7.74 11.24
N GLU A 211 -11.62 -7.74 10.11
CA GLU A 211 -13.09 -7.57 10.04
C GLU A 211 -13.88 -8.88 10.23
N ASP A 212 -13.22 -10.00 10.59
CA ASP A 212 -13.84 -11.32 10.78
C ASP A 212 -14.58 -11.88 9.53
N VAL A 213 -14.23 -11.42 8.32
CA VAL A 213 -14.84 -11.87 7.05
C VAL A 213 -14.10 -13.07 6.46
N VAL A 214 -12.79 -13.16 6.66
CA VAL A 214 -11.94 -14.27 6.22
C VAL A 214 -11.06 -14.77 7.36
N GLU A 215 -10.55 -15.98 7.23
CA GLU A 215 -9.60 -16.54 8.19
C GLU A 215 -8.53 -17.38 7.47
N VAL A 216 -7.40 -17.57 8.16
CA VAL A 216 -6.36 -18.48 7.67
C VAL A 216 -6.87 -19.92 7.70
N ALA A 217 -6.64 -20.67 6.64
CA ALA A 217 -7.10 -22.05 6.51
C ALA A 217 -6.41 -23.01 7.49
N ILE A 218 -5.20 -22.64 7.94
CA ILE A 218 -4.39 -23.39 8.90
C ILE A 218 -4.21 -22.50 10.12
N GLU A 219 -4.65 -22.97 11.28
CA GLU A 219 -4.49 -22.25 12.55
C GLU A 219 -3.00 -21.97 12.83
N GLY A 220 -2.69 -20.72 13.17
CA GLY A 220 -1.32 -20.25 13.44
C GLY A 220 -0.48 -19.95 12.20
N ALA A 221 -1.03 -20.02 10.99
CA ALA A 221 -0.31 -19.56 9.79
C ALA A 221 -0.07 -18.03 9.83
N SER A 222 1.08 -17.61 9.28
CA SER A 222 1.45 -16.18 9.13
C SER A 222 0.37 -15.42 8.35
N THR A 223 -0.01 -14.22 8.80
CA THR A 223 -0.93 -13.33 8.08
C THR A 223 -0.20 -12.37 7.14
N VAL A 224 1.13 -12.44 7.07
CA VAL A 224 1.98 -11.54 6.28
C VAL A 224 2.72 -12.23 5.11
N SER A 225 2.52 -13.53 4.94
CA SER A 225 3.01 -14.31 3.79
C SER A 225 2.01 -14.32 2.63
N SER A 226 2.51 -14.10 1.41
CA SER A 226 1.71 -14.19 0.18
C SER A 226 1.23 -15.62 -0.14
N LYS A 227 1.87 -16.63 0.48
CA LYS A 227 1.56 -18.07 0.32
C LYS A 227 0.49 -18.56 1.29
N THR A 228 0.14 -17.78 2.32
CA THR A 228 -0.90 -18.16 3.28
C THR A 228 -2.23 -18.39 2.57
N VAL A 229 -2.85 -19.54 2.84
CA VAL A 229 -4.15 -19.91 2.29
C VAL A 229 -5.25 -19.37 3.20
N TRP A 230 -6.21 -18.69 2.59
CA TRP A 230 -7.33 -18.05 3.25
C TRP A 230 -8.64 -18.73 2.88
N VAL A 231 -9.60 -18.70 3.80
CA VAL A 231 -10.98 -19.12 3.58
C VAL A 231 -11.93 -18.00 3.96
N ARG A 232 -13.06 -17.94 3.25
CA ARG A 232 -14.16 -17.05 3.61
C ARG A 232 -14.97 -17.69 4.74
N ARG A 233 -15.32 -16.91 5.76
CA ARG A 233 -16.24 -17.32 6.83
C ARG A 233 -17.69 -17.40 6.38
#